data_AF-A0A2N6GI96-F1
#
_entry.id   AF-A0A2N6GI96-F1
#
_cell.length_a   1.000
_cell.length_b   1.000
_cell.length_c   1.000
_cell.angle_alpha   90.00
_cell.angle_beta   90.00
_cell.angle_gamma   90.00
#
_symmetry.space_group_name_H-M   'P 1'
#
loop_
_entity.id
_entity.type
_entity.pdbx_description
1 polymer ?
#
loop_
_entity_poly.entity_id
_entity_poly.type
_entity_poly.pdbx_seq_one_letter_code
_entity_poly.pdbx_strand_id
1 'polypeptide(L)'
;MKQSGIFQSNFRSTVERRITRTALLAVLLGVTLSGGLAQATNAFIKDKERGWFWYEDPIIPEEEEEQPIPEIPPPPPAETAEKKEVEPEKPKMFSVVWLREQLPKLRERAIDDPSKKNVRTYLYAQRVMMDKADNFSNTWRRVVMTDPLLDENNRFPFATGFRAVSLRARSASQDKVMKMISEEAGIFYRAQTFMPANDR
;
A
#
# COMPACT_ATOMS: atom_id res chain seq x y z
N MET A 1 -70.15 14.08 -64.00
CA MET A 1 -70.18 13.01 -62.98
C MET A 1 -68.85 12.27 -62.97
N LYS A 2 -68.04 12.44 -61.90
CA LYS A 2 -67.05 11.44 -61.47
C LYS A 2 -66.57 11.77 -60.06
N GLN A 3 -66.63 10.75 -59.21
CA GLN A 3 -66.24 10.75 -57.80
C GLN A 3 -64.71 10.78 -57.64
N SER A 4 -64.23 11.34 -56.52
CA SER A 4 -63.33 10.66 -55.56
C SER A 4 -62.75 11.66 -54.56
N GLY A 5 -63.43 11.84 -53.42
CA GLY A 5 -62.80 12.24 -52.17
C GLY A 5 -62.60 10.99 -51.31
N ILE A 6 -61.72 11.07 -50.32
CA ILE A 6 -61.28 10.00 -49.38
C ILE A 6 -60.02 9.27 -49.87
N PHE A 7 -58.83 9.77 -49.49
CA PHE A 7 -57.73 8.96 -48.90
C PHE A 7 -56.49 9.83 -48.53
N GLN A 8 -56.66 10.90 -47.75
CA GLN A 8 -55.54 11.71 -47.25
C GLN A 8 -55.83 12.13 -45.80
N SER A 9 -55.41 11.36 -44.79
CA SER A 9 -55.16 11.88 -43.42
C SER A 9 -54.76 10.86 -42.34
N ASN A 10 -54.85 9.54 -42.53
CA ASN A 10 -54.75 8.61 -41.39
C ASN A 10 -53.39 7.94 -41.12
N PHE A 11 -52.34 8.19 -41.91
CA PHE A 11 -51.06 7.46 -41.73
C PHE A 11 -49.99 8.20 -40.91
N ARG A 12 -50.12 9.52 -40.69
CA ARG A 12 -49.07 10.31 -40.01
C ARG A 12 -49.16 10.37 -38.47
N SER A 13 -50.30 10.00 -37.85
CA SER A 13 -50.51 10.25 -36.42
C SER A 13 -50.24 9.06 -35.47
N THR A 14 -49.91 7.89 -36.01
CA THR A 14 -49.71 6.66 -35.21
C THR A 14 -48.23 6.42 -34.89
N VAL A 15 -47.31 6.94 -35.71
CA VAL A 15 -45.86 6.75 -35.54
C VAL A 15 -45.28 7.69 -34.47
N GLU A 16 -45.66 8.97 -34.48
CA GLU A 16 -45.12 9.96 -33.53
C GLU A 16 -45.53 9.72 -32.08
N ARG A 17 -46.73 9.15 -31.85
CA ARG A 17 -47.20 8.79 -30.51
C ARG A 17 -46.50 7.57 -29.90
N ARG A 18 -45.86 6.73 -30.71
CA ARG A 18 -45.08 5.57 -30.23
C ARG A 18 -43.63 5.94 -29.91
N ILE A 19 -43.05 6.88 -30.65
CA ILE A 19 -41.68 7.38 -30.44
C ILE A 19 -41.61 8.26 -29.19
N THR A 20 -42.61 9.11 -28.96
CA THR A 20 -42.66 9.99 -27.77
C THR A 20 -42.88 9.21 -26.46
N ARG A 21 -43.68 8.14 -26.47
CA ARG A 21 -43.91 7.29 -25.27
C ARG A 21 -42.72 6.41 -24.90
N THR A 22 -41.95 5.94 -25.90
CA THR A 22 -40.72 5.16 -25.66
C THR A 22 -39.57 6.05 -25.19
N ALA A 23 -39.48 7.28 -25.71
CA ALA A 23 -38.53 8.27 -25.22
C ALA A 23 -38.78 8.66 -23.75
N LEU A 24 -40.05 8.79 -23.34
CA LEU A 24 -40.39 9.19 -21.96
C LEU A 24 -40.15 8.07 -20.92
N LEU A 25 -40.30 6.79 -21.32
CA LEU A 25 -39.97 5.63 -20.49
C LEU A 25 -38.46 5.40 -20.35
N ALA A 26 -37.68 5.68 -21.40
CA ALA A 26 -36.21 5.59 -21.34
C ALA A 26 -35.60 6.68 -20.45
N VAL A 27 -36.21 7.87 -20.40
CA VAL A 27 -35.78 8.95 -19.49
C VAL A 27 -36.14 8.65 -18.02
N LEU A 28 -37.28 7.99 -17.77
CA LEU A 28 -37.68 7.61 -16.40
C LEU A 28 -36.89 6.40 -15.85
N LEU A 29 -36.46 5.46 -16.71
CA LEU A 29 -35.55 4.37 -16.32
C LEU A 29 -34.09 4.81 -16.16
N GLY A 30 -33.69 5.94 -16.76
CA GLY A 30 -32.35 6.50 -16.61
C GLY A 30 -32.11 7.24 -15.29
N VAL A 31 -33.16 7.62 -14.57
CA VAL A 31 -33.05 8.44 -13.35
C VAL A 31 -32.91 7.61 -12.06
N THR A 32 -33.29 6.33 -12.05
CA THR A 32 -33.29 5.52 -10.82
C THR A 32 -31.97 4.82 -10.49
N LEU A 33 -30.98 4.82 -11.38
CA LEU A 33 -29.71 4.09 -11.14
C LEU A 33 -28.56 4.95 -10.58
N SER A 34 -28.81 6.20 -10.21
CA SER A 34 -27.77 7.15 -9.78
C SER A 34 -27.63 7.31 -8.25
N GLY A 35 -28.42 6.59 -7.44
CA GLY A 35 -28.52 6.81 -5.99
C GLY A 35 -27.45 6.16 -5.11
N GLY A 36 -26.64 5.23 -5.62
CA GLY A 36 -25.73 4.40 -4.80
C GLY A 36 -24.38 5.04 -4.45
N LEU A 37 -23.89 6.01 -5.23
CA LEU A 37 -22.51 6.50 -5.10
C LEU A 37 -22.32 7.65 -4.11
N ALA A 38 -23.40 8.25 -3.60
CA ALA A 38 -23.34 9.42 -2.72
C ALA A 38 -23.03 9.10 -1.25
N GLN A 39 -23.16 7.84 -0.81
CA GLN A 39 -22.89 7.46 0.59
C GLN A 39 -21.40 7.23 0.87
N ALA A 40 -20.63 6.73 -0.10
CA ALA A 40 -19.19 6.47 0.07
C ALA A 40 -18.35 7.76 0.19
N THR A 41 -18.77 8.84 -0.49
CA THR A 41 -18.05 10.12 -0.48
C THR A 41 -18.16 10.83 0.87
N ASN A 42 -19.30 10.71 1.56
CA ASN A 42 -19.52 11.37 2.85
C ASN A 42 -18.68 10.78 4.00
N ALA A 43 -18.39 9.47 3.96
CA ALA A 43 -17.58 8.80 4.98
C ALA A 43 -16.11 9.27 4.93
N PHE A 44 -15.52 9.33 3.75
CA PHE A 44 -14.14 9.80 3.54
C PHE A 44 -13.98 11.31 3.84
N ILE A 45 -14.98 12.13 3.52
CA ILE A 45 -14.92 13.58 3.73
C ILE A 45 -14.96 13.96 5.22
N LYS A 46 -15.68 13.18 6.05
CA LYS A 46 -15.71 13.39 7.51
C LYS A 46 -14.41 12.99 8.22
N ASP A 47 -13.51 12.28 7.53
CA ASP A 47 -12.32 11.68 8.14
C ASP A 47 -11.03 12.49 8.05
N LYS A 48 -11.13 13.72 7.54
CA LYS A 48 -9.99 14.62 7.31
C LYS A 48 -9.34 15.15 8.61
N GLU A 49 -9.99 14.97 9.76
CA GLU A 49 -9.51 15.43 11.06
C GLU A 49 -8.53 14.45 11.73
N ARG A 50 -8.31 13.26 11.16
CA ARG A 50 -7.46 12.24 11.79
C ARG A 50 -5.98 12.63 11.88
N GLY A 51 -5.46 13.65 11.19
CA GLY A 51 -4.05 14.05 11.33
C GLY A 51 -3.04 13.00 10.81
N TRP A 52 -1.75 13.16 11.12
CA TRP A 52 -0.68 12.30 10.58
C TRP A 52 -0.55 11.00 11.40
N PHE A 53 -1.45 10.04 11.17
CA PHE A 53 -1.28 8.66 11.64
C PHE A 53 -0.56 7.83 10.58
N TRP A 54 0.63 7.32 10.92
CA TRP A 54 1.43 6.46 10.02
C TRP A 54 0.99 4.99 10.01
N TYR A 55 -0.04 4.62 10.76
CA TYR A 55 -0.60 3.27 10.78
C TYR A 55 -2.13 3.38 10.92
N GLU A 56 -2.84 3.28 9.81
CA GLU A 56 -4.24 2.86 9.84
C GLU A 56 -4.22 1.35 10.06
N ASP A 57 -4.97 0.86 11.05
CA ASP A 57 -5.15 -0.58 11.22
C ASP A 57 -5.63 -1.13 9.88
N PRO A 58 -4.88 -2.07 9.26
CA PRO A 58 -5.29 -2.61 7.98
C PRO A 58 -6.69 -3.17 8.16
N ILE A 59 -7.61 -2.78 7.28
CA ILE A 59 -8.89 -3.47 7.13
C ILE A 59 -8.49 -4.91 6.81
N ILE A 60 -8.55 -5.78 7.82
CA ILE A 60 -8.37 -7.21 7.63
C ILE A 60 -9.53 -7.58 6.71
N PRO A 61 -9.25 -7.95 5.45
CA PRO A 61 -10.32 -8.45 4.59
C PRO A 61 -10.98 -9.57 5.38
N GLU A 62 -12.31 -9.52 5.54
CA GLU A 62 -13.05 -10.71 5.99
C GLU A 62 -12.55 -11.86 5.14
N GLU A 63 -12.04 -12.92 5.80
CA GLU A 63 -11.44 -14.09 5.17
C GLU A 63 -12.23 -14.46 3.92
N GLU A 64 -11.69 -14.14 2.74
CA GLU A 64 -12.12 -14.78 1.51
C GLU A 64 -11.89 -16.26 1.74
N GLU A 65 -12.98 -17.02 1.88
CA GLU A 65 -12.97 -18.47 2.00
C GLU A 65 -11.95 -19.02 1.01
N GLU A 66 -10.89 -19.64 1.56
CA GLU A 66 -9.79 -20.22 0.79
C GLU A 66 -10.37 -21.14 -0.28
N GLN A 67 -10.32 -20.71 -1.53
CA GLN A 67 -10.53 -21.62 -2.65
C GLN A 67 -9.42 -22.67 -2.58
N PRO A 68 -9.75 -23.98 -2.67
CA PRO A 68 -8.78 -25.03 -2.47
C PRO A 68 -7.69 -24.92 -3.53
N ILE A 69 -6.47 -24.65 -3.07
CA ILE A 69 -5.25 -24.66 -3.89
C ILE A 69 -5.09 -26.09 -4.42
N PRO A 70 -4.93 -26.32 -5.74
CA PRO A 70 -4.64 -27.65 -6.25
C PRO A 70 -3.32 -28.16 -5.67
N GLU A 71 -3.35 -29.34 -5.05
CA GLU A 71 -2.19 -30.00 -4.44
C GLU A 71 -1.07 -30.18 -5.48
N ILE A 72 0.04 -29.49 -5.27
CA ILE A 72 1.28 -29.73 -6.00
C ILE A 72 1.87 -31.03 -5.42
N PRO A 73 2.24 -32.03 -6.25
CA PRO A 73 2.83 -33.26 -5.75
C PRO A 73 4.15 -32.96 -5.02
N PRO A 74 4.46 -33.68 -3.92
CA PRO A 74 5.64 -33.41 -3.12
C PRO A 74 6.92 -33.62 -3.95
N PRO A 75 7.92 -32.73 -3.83
CA PRO A 75 9.24 -32.98 -4.41
C PRO A 75 9.86 -34.22 -3.75
N PRO A 76 10.67 -35.00 -4.48
CA PRO A 76 11.30 -36.21 -3.95
C PRO A 76 12.19 -35.88 -2.73
N PRO A 77 12.33 -36.81 -1.77
CA PRO A 77 13.08 -36.57 -0.54
C PRO A 77 14.52 -36.16 -0.85
N ALA A 78 14.88 -34.92 -0.51
CA ALA A 78 16.27 -34.53 -0.42
C ALA A 78 16.91 -35.34 0.71
N GLU A 79 18.00 -36.01 0.35
CA GLU A 79 18.82 -36.83 1.23
C GLU A 79 19.13 -36.11 2.54
N THR A 80 19.05 -36.89 3.60
CA THR A 80 19.33 -36.57 4.99
C THR A 80 20.69 -35.87 5.12
N ALA A 81 20.68 -34.54 5.07
CA ALA A 81 21.71 -33.75 5.74
C ALA A 81 21.50 -33.96 7.24
N GLU A 82 22.39 -34.73 7.86
CA GLU A 82 22.47 -34.98 9.29
C GLU A 82 22.07 -33.74 10.11
N LYS A 83 20.85 -33.80 10.66
CA LYS A 83 20.44 -32.93 11.75
C LYS A 83 21.32 -33.30 12.93
N LYS A 84 22.44 -32.59 13.07
CA LYS A 84 23.23 -32.63 14.30
C LYS A 84 22.31 -32.15 15.40
N GLU A 85 21.81 -33.09 16.17
CA GLU A 85 21.00 -32.89 17.35
C GLU A 85 21.91 -32.22 18.38
N VAL A 86 21.94 -30.90 18.36
CA VAL A 86 22.60 -30.10 19.38
C VAL A 86 21.62 -30.05 20.54
N GLU A 87 21.92 -30.84 21.55
CA GLU A 87 21.40 -30.73 22.93
C GLU A 87 21.18 -29.26 23.30
N PRO A 88 20.09 -28.88 24.00
CA PRO A 88 19.80 -27.48 24.26
C PRO A 88 20.88 -26.88 25.17
N GLU A 89 21.95 -26.35 24.57
CA GLU A 89 22.94 -25.55 25.25
C GLU A 89 22.18 -24.39 25.88
N LYS A 90 22.15 -24.36 27.21
CA LYS A 90 21.60 -23.23 27.96
C LYS A 90 22.22 -21.96 27.36
N PRO A 91 21.41 -20.96 26.99
CA PRO A 91 21.91 -19.82 26.25
C PRO A 91 23.01 -19.16 27.09
N LYS A 92 24.17 -18.97 26.48
CA LYS A 92 25.34 -18.36 27.14
C LYS A 92 24.91 -17.11 27.88
N MET A 93 25.38 -16.94 29.12
CA MET A 93 25.07 -15.76 29.94
C MET A 93 25.41 -14.49 29.15
N PHE A 94 24.49 -13.52 29.14
CA PHE A 94 24.56 -12.29 28.34
C PHE A 94 24.60 -12.51 26.81
N SER A 95 24.09 -13.62 26.29
CA SER A 95 23.73 -13.72 24.86
C SER A 95 22.47 -12.92 24.56
N VAL A 96 22.23 -12.59 23.29
CA VAL A 96 21.02 -11.85 22.87
C VAL A 96 19.76 -12.66 23.18
N VAL A 97 19.80 -13.98 22.95
CA VAL A 97 18.69 -14.90 23.26
C VAL A 97 18.39 -14.89 24.76
N TRP A 98 19.43 -15.02 25.59
CA TRP A 98 19.28 -14.94 27.04
C TRP A 98 18.73 -13.57 27.48
N LEU A 99 19.26 -12.47 26.95
CA LEU A 99 18.80 -11.12 27.28
C LEU A 99 17.34 -10.90 26.89
N ARG A 100 16.91 -11.42 25.74
CA ARG A 100 15.52 -11.32 25.26
C ARG A 100 14.53 -11.96 26.23
N GLU A 101 14.91 -13.08 26.84
CA GLU A 101 14.07 -13.80 27.80
C GLU A 101 14.15 -13.22 29.23
N GLN A 102 15.33 -12.72 29.63
CA GLN A 102 15.56 -12.29 31.01
C GLN A 102 15.27 -10.80 31.25
N LEU A 103 15.43 -9.92 30.24
CA LEU A 103 15.14 -8.49 30.39
C LEU A 103 13.70 -8.22 30.88
N PRO A 104 12.65 -8.84 30.32
CA PRO A 104 11.29 -8.65 30.80
C PRO A 104 11.14 -9.06 32.28
N LYS A 105 11.70 -10.22 32.66
CA LYS A 105 11.64 -10.73 34.04
C LYS A 105 12.38 -9.84 35.04
N LEU A 106 13.53 -9.27 34.63
CA LEU A 106 14.28 -8.33 35.45
C LEU A 106 13.54 -7.00 35.61
N ARG A 107 12.86 -6.54 34.55
CA ARG A 107 12.02 -5.35 34.57
C ARG A 107 10.81 -5.53 35.47
N GLU A 108 10.06 -6.61 35.31
CA GLU A 108 8.90 -6.95 36.16
C GLU A 108 9.31 -6.99 37.63
N ARG A 109 10.39 -7.70 37.98
CA ARG A 109 10.92 -7.72 39.35
C ARG A 109 11.29 -6.32 39.87
N ALA A 110 11.80 -5.43 39.02
CA ALA A 110 12.14 -4.07 39.41
C ALA A 110 10.91 -3.16 39.57
N ILE A 111 9.81 -3.47 38.86
CA ILE A 111 8.52 -2.77 39.00
C ILE A 111 7.80 -3.24 40.27
N ASP A 112 7.74 -4.56 40.49
CA ASP A 112 7.05 -5.16 41.63
C ASP A 112 7.74 -4.83 42.95
N ASP A 113 9.08 -4.88 42.98
CA ASP A 113 9.91 -4.48 44.12
C ASP A 113 10.99 -3.49 43.68
N PRO A 114 10.74 -2.16 43.81
CA PRO A 114 11.67 -1.11 43.41
C PRO A 114 12.84 -0.95 44.39
N SER A 115 13.55 -2.04 44.68
CA SER A 115 14.79 -2.05 45.44
C SER A 115 15.97 -1.57 44.59
N LYS A 116 16.94 -0.88 45.22
CA LYS A 116 18.21 -0.46 44.57
C LYS A 116 18.91 -1.62 43.87
N LYS A 117 18.83 -2.84 44.42
CA LYS A 117 19.43 -4.03 43.82
C LYS A 117 18.71 -4.45 42.53
N ASN A 118 17.39 -4.50 42.54
CA ASN A 118 16.60 -4.97 41.39
C ASN A 118 16.70 -3.99 40.23
N VAL A 119 16.56 -2.70 40.51
CA VAL A 119 16.70 -1.62 39.52
C VAL A 119 18.11 -1.63 38.91
N ARG A 120 19.17 -1.74 39.73
CA ARG A 120 20.54 -1.86 39.21
C ARG A 120 20.72 -3.08 38.32
N THR A 121 20.18 -4.23 38.73
CA THR A 121 20.29 -5.48 37.94
C THR A 121 19.66 -5.31 36.56
N TYR A 122 18.47 -4.72 36.50
CA TYR A 122 17.81 -4.41 35.23
C TYR A 122 18.63 -3.42 34.38
N LEU A 123 19.12 -2.33 34.98
CA LEU A 123 19.92 -1.33 34.26
C LEU A 123 21.21 -1.90 33.70
N TYR A 124 21.90 -2.79 34.41
CA TYR A 124 23.08 -3.47 33.89
C TYR A 124 22.74 -4.37 32.70
N ALA A 125 21.65 -5.15 32.79
CA ALA A 125 21.22 -5.99 31.67
C ALA A 125 20.85 -5.15 30.45
N GLN A 126 20.15 -4.02 30.65
CA GLN A 126 19.81 -3.07 29.59
C GLN A 126 21.07 -2.48 28.96
N ARG A 127 22.07 -2.11 29.77
CA ARG A 127 23.34 -1.57 29.28
C ARG A 127 24.07 -2.56 28.37
N VAL A 128 24.16 -3.83 28.78
CA VAL A 128 24.80 -4.87 27.96
C VAL A 128 24.07 -5.06 26.63
N MET A 129 22.74 -4.97 26.61
CA MET A 129 21.98 -5.04 25.37
C MET A 129 22.28 -3.85 24.44
N MET A 130 22.40 -2.65 24.99
CA MET A 130 22.77 -1.44 24.23
C MET A 130 24.19 -1.55 23.65
N ASP A 131 25.17 -1.99 24.45
CA ASP A 131 26.55 -2.16 23.97
C ASP A 131 26.62 -3.19 22.82
N LYS A 132 25.75 -4.21 22.81
CA LYS A 132 25.62 -5.15 21.68
C LYS A 132 24.98 -4.51 20.46
N ALA A 133 23.93 -3.71 20.64
CA ALA A 133 23.28 -2.98 19.56
C ALA A 133 24.25 -1.99 18.88
N ASP A 134 25.10 -1.33 19.67
CA ASP A 134 26.13 -0.42 19.17
C ASP A 134 27.16 -1.19 18.32
N ASN A 135 27.66 -2.32 18.82
CA ASN A 135 28.59 -3.17 18.08
C ASN A 135 27.99 -3.69 16.78
N PHE A 136 26.73 -4.10 16.80
CA PHE A 136 25.99 -4.50 15.61
C PHE A 136 25.87 -3.34 14.61
N SER A 137 25.42 -2.17 15.06
CA SER A 137 25.25 -0.99 14.20
C SER A 137 26.56 -0.53 13.56
N ASN A 138 27.67 -0.59 14.30
CA ASN A 138 28.99 -0.28 13.78
C ASN A 138 29.47 -1.29 12.73
N THR A 139 29.20 -2.57 12.96
CA THR A 139 29.54 -3.63 12.02
C THR A 139 28.67 -3.55 10.77
N TRP A 140 27.37 -3.33 10.92
CA TRP A 140 26.44 -3.09 9.83
C TRP A 140 26.92 -1.96 8.93
N ARG A 141 27.24 -0.80 9.51
CA ARG A 141 27.73 0.35 8.76
C ARG A 141 28.99 0.00 7.98
N ARG A 142 29.92 -0.75 8.58
CA ARG A 142 31.13 -1.20 7.90
C ARG A 142 30.79 -2.11 6.71
N VAL A 143 29.94 -3.10 6.92
CA VAL A 143 29.52 -4.05 5.87
C VAL A 143 28.87 -3.33 4.69
N VAL A 144 27.93 -2.42 4.95
CA VAL A 144 27.26 -1.63 3.90
C VAL A 144 28.25 -0.77 3.11
N MET A 145 29.28 -0.21 3.75
CA MET A 145 30.30 0.60 3.07
C MET A 145 31.34 -0.22 2.32
N THR A 146 31.57 -1.48 2.71
CA THR A 146 32.56 -2.37 2.07
C THR A 146 31.99 -3.23 0.95
N ASP A 147 30.69 -3.53 1.00
CA ASP A 147 30.02 -4.38 0.02
C ASP A 147 29.27 -3.51 -1.01
N PRO A 148 29.73 -3.45 -2.27
CA PRO A 148 29.07 -2.66 -3.32
C PRO A 148 27.64 -3.09 -3.65
N LEU A 149 27.23 -4.32 -3.30
CA LEU A 149 25.87 -4.81 -3.51
C LEU A 149 24.90 -4.31 -2.44
N LEU A 150 25.42 -3.91 -1.27
CA LEU A 150 24.62 -3.39 -0.15
C LEU A 150 24.62 -1.86 -0.10
N ASP A 151 25.43 -1.19 -0.92
CA ASP A 151 25.50 0.27 -0.99
C ASP A 151 24.40 0.86 -1.89
N GLU A 152 23.44 1.57 -1.29
CA GLU A 152 22.38 2.29 -2.03
C GLU A 152 22.94 3.39 -2.93
N ASN A 153 24.14 3.93 -2.65
CA ASN A 153 24.76 4.95 -3.50
C ASN A 153 24.99 4.44 -4.93
N ASN A 154 25.24 3.13 -5.09
CA ASN A 154 25.40 2.48 -6.38
C ASN A 154 24.08 2.46 -7.19
N ARG A 155 22.94 2.39 -6.49
CA ARG A 155 21.61 2.42 -7.11
C ARG A 155 21.15 3.83 -7.43
N PHE A 156 21.36 4.77 -6.50
CA PHE A 156 21.05 6.18 -6.73
C PHE A 156 21.86 7.09 -5.79
N PRO A 157 22.47 8.17 -6.31
CA PRO A 157 23.29 9.04 -5.47
C PRO A 157 22.41 9.81 -4.47
N PHE A 158 22.68 9.66 -3.17
CA PHE A 158 21.99 10.38 -2.11
C PHE A 158 22.61 11.75 -1.82
N ALA A 159 23.88 11.96 -2.16
CA ALA A 159 24.56 13.24 -1.98
C ALA A 159 23.87 14.33 -2.81
N THR A 160 23.48 15.44 -2.18
CA THR A 160 22.61 16.49 -2.76
C THR A 160 23.10 17.02 -4.10
N GLY A 161 24.42 17.26 -4.25
CA GLY A 161 25.02 17.71 -5.50
C GLY A 161 24.91 16.68 -6.63
N PHE A 162 25.29 15.43 -6.37
CA PHE A 162 25.25 14.34 -7.35
C PHE A 162 23.83 13.90 -7.69
N ARG A 163 22.92 13.98 -6.71
CA ARG A 163 21.48 13.75 -6.89
C ARG A 163 20.89 14.75 -7.87
N ALA A 164 21.15 16.05 -7.69
CA ALA A 164 20.64 17.09 -8.58
C ALA A 164 21.13 16.90 -10.03
N VAL A 165 22.41 16.55 -10.21
CA VAL A 165 22.96 16.24 -11.54
C VAL A 165 22.31 15.01 -12.16
N SER A 166 22.14 13.94 -11.39
CA SER A 166 21.53 12.69 -11.88
C SER A 166 20.05 12.86 -12.23
N LEU A 167 19.32 13.66 -11.44
CA LEU A 167 17.93 14.02 -11.74
C LEU A 167 17.82 14.88 -12.99
N ARG A 168 18.70 15.87 -13.18
CA ARG A 168 18.74 16.66 -14.42
C ARG A 168 19.05 15.79 -15.64
N ALA A 169 20.02 14.89 -15.55
CA ALA A 169 20.34 13.96 -16.62
C ALA A 169 19.16 13.04 -16.97
N ARG A 170 18.45 12.53 -15.95
CA ARG A 170 17.21 11.76 -16.13
C ARG A 170 16.11 12.59 -16.80
N SER A 171 15.84 13.80 -16.33
CA SER A 171 14.86 14.71 -16.94
C SER A 171 15.19 14.94 -18.42
N ALA A 172 16.43 15.27 -18.75
CA ALA A 172 16.84 15.49 -20.13
C ALA A 172 16.69 14.24 -21.01
N SER A 173 16.91 13.03 -20.47
CA SER A 173 16.64 11.78 -21.19
C SER A 173 15.14 11.53 -21.38
N GLN A 174 14.31 11.82 -20.37
CA GLN A 174 12.86 11.74 -20.46
C GLN A 174 12.32 12.72 -21.48
N ASP A 175 12.82 13.97 -21.53
CA ASP A 175 12.41 14.98 -22.50
C ASP A 175 12.70 14.53 -23.94
N LYS A 176 13.85 13.87 -24.18
CA LYS A 176 14.19 13.30 -25.50
C LYS A 176 13.22 12.18 -25.89
N VAL A 177 12.93 11.26 -24.97
CA VAL A 177 11.98 10.16 -25.20
C VAL A 177 10.57 10.69 -25.41
N MET A 178 10.16 11.69 -24.62
CA MET A 178 8.86 12.34 -24.74
C MET A 178 8.72 13.02 -26.10
N LYS A 179 9.78 13.68 -26.58
CA LYS A 179 9.79 14.27 -27.92
C LYS A 179 9.62 13.21 -29.02
N MET A 180 10.36 12.10 -28.94
CA MET A 180 10.21 10.99 -29.89
C MET A 180 8.78 10.41 -29.87
N ILE A 181 8.22 10.15 -28.69
CA ILE A 181 6.86 9.61 -28.57
C ILE A 181 5.83 10.63 -29.09
N SER A 182 6.02 11.92 -28.84
CA SER A 182 5.09 12.97 -29.30
C SER A 182 5.02 13.12 -30.82
N GLU A 183 6.06 12.69 -31.54
CA GLU A 183 6.08 12.66 -33.01
C GLU A 183 5.21 11.52 -33.57
N GLU A 184 4.96 10.47 -32.79
CA GLU A 184 4.27 9.24 -33.24
C GLU A 184 2.88 9.05 -32.59
N ALA A 185 2.69 9.48 -31.34
CA ALA A 185 1.45 9.31 -30.58
C ALA A 185 1.12 10.50 -29.67
N GLY A 186 -0.17 10.85 -29.57
CA GLY A 186 -0.67 11.83 -28.62
C GLY A 186 -1.02 11.20 -27.27
N ILE A 187 -0.37 11.65 -26.20
CA ILE A 187 -0.71 11.23 -24.83
C ILE A 187 -1.77 12.20 -24.28
N PHE A 188 -2.92 11.67 -23.85
CA PHE A 188 -3.95 12.45 -23.16
C PHE A 188 -3.97 12.09 -21.68
N TYR A 189 -3.78 13.07 -20.81
CA TYR A 189 -3.95 12.91 -19.37
C TYR A 189 -5.26 13.55 -18.91
N ARG A 190 -5.98 12.90 -17.99
CA ARG A 190 -7.18 13.45 -17.36
C ARG A 190 -6.80 13.98 -15.98
N ALA A 191 -6.83 15.30 -15.81
CA ALA A 191 -6.70 15.95 -14.50
C ALA A 191 -8.08 16.10 -13.85
N GLN A 192 -8.19 15.74 -12.58
CA GLN A 192 -9.35 16.07 -11.76
C GLN A 192 -8.96 17.12 -10.73
N THR A 193 -9.21 18.39 -11.06
CA THR A 193 -9.03 19.51 -10.13
C THR A 193 -10.24 19.63 -9.20
N PHE A 194 -10.00 19.43 -7.90
CA PHE A 194 -11.00 19.63 -6.86
C PHE A 194 -11.16 21.13 -6.60
N MET A 195 -12.22 21.73 -7.16
CA MET A 195 -12.60 23.12 -6.88
C MET A 195 -13.53 23.10 -5.65
N PRO A 196 -13.16 23.68 -4.49
CA PRO A 196 -14.08 23.77 -3.37
C PRO A 196 -15.22 24.76 -3.71
N ALA A 197 -16.46 24.31 -3.61
CA ALA A 197 -17.63 25.18 -3.70
C ALA A 197 -17.65 26.10 -2.47
N ASN A 198 -17.43 27.40 -2.71
CA ASN A 198 -17.59 28.43 -1.69
C ASN A 198 -19.06 28.87 -1.69
N ASP A 199 -19.90 28.14 -0.96
CA ASP A 199 -21.28 28.54 -0.68
C ASP A 199 -21.26 29.69 0.35
N ARG A 200 -21.81 30.85 -0.04
CA ARG A 200 -22.15 31.98 0.82
C ARG A 200 -23.59 31.85 1.31
#